data_AF-A0A928D9D9-F1
#
_entry.id   AF-A0A928D9D9-F1
#
_cell.length_a   1.000
_cell.length_b   1.000
_cell.length_c   1.000
_cell.angle_alpha   90.00
_cell.angle_beta   90.00
_cell.angle_gamma   90.00
#
_symmetry.space_group_name_H-M   'P 1'
#
loop_
_entity.id
_entity.type
_entity.pdbx_description
1 polymer ?
#
loop_
_entity_poly.entity_id
_entity_poly.type
_entity_poly.pdbx_seq_one_letter_code
_entity_poly.pdbx_strand_id
1 'polypeptide(L)'
;GGALILEGVDVPQFAILSGPLRRFGLRWSANAEKGTIELPARQRLRMRYDFGDAIPSVADGPWPMFPSDLMSVLIVLATQSRGTCLFHEKMFESRMYFVDHLIQMGAKIVLCDPHRAVVTGPSPLRGTTVTSPDIRAGMALILAALCAKGRTTILNAGSIDRGYRAVEKELGALGADIRRVSK
;
A
#
# COMPACT_ATOMS: atom_id res chain seq x y z
N GLY A 1 5.52 5.03 -11.47
CA GLY A 1 6.16 3.85 -12.09
C GLY A 1 7.64 4.03 -12.37
N GLY A 2 8.36 4.72 -11.48
CA GLY A 2 9.82 4.86 -11.54
C GLY A 2 10.55 3.67 -10.94
N ALA A 3 11.88 3.71 -10.94
CA ALA A 3 12.73 2.74 -10.25
C ALA A 3 13.12 3.31 -8.88
N LEU A 4 13.32 2.43 -7.90
CA LEU A 4 13.78 2.79 -6.57
C LEU A 4 14.87 1.83 -6.11
N ILE A 5 15.85 2.35 -5.38
CA ILE A 5 16.85 1.56 -4.66
C ILE A 5 16.70 1.93 -3.19
N LEU A 6 16.48 0.94 -2.34
CA LEU A 6 16.52 1.08 -0.90
C LEU A 6 17.89 0.61 -0.42
N GLU A 7 18.52 1.40 0.43
CA GLU A 7 19.84 1.12 1.01
C GLU A 7 19.73 0.99 2.53
N GLY A 8 20.70 0.33 3.16
CA GLY A 8 20.73 0.15 4.61
C GLY A 8 19.65 -0.81 5.13
N VAL A 9 19.25 -1.80 4.31
CA VAL A 9 18.16 -2.73 4.61
C VAL A 9 18.69 -4.07 5.12
N ASP A 10 18.08 -4.60 6.18
CA ASP A 10 18.23 -6.00 6.59
C ASP A 10 17.43 -6.92 5.65
N VAL A 11 18.04 -7.28 4.52
CA VAL A 11 17.42 -8.03 3.42
C VAL A 11 16.66 -9.30 3.87
N PRO A 12 17.22 -10.17 4.74
CA PRO A 12 16.50 -11.32 5.29
C PRO A 12 15.10 -11.02 5.86
N GLN A 13 14.91 -9.89 6.53
CA GLN A 13 13.61 -9.53 7.12
C GLN A 13 12.54 -9.24 6.06
N PHE A 14 12.95 -8.82 4.86
CA PHE A 14 12.04 -8.48 3.76
C PHE A 14 11.65 -9.70 2.92
N ALA A 15 12.32 -10.84 3.11
CA ALA A 15 12.06 -12.06 2.34
C ALA A 15 10.58 -12.47 2.38
N ILE A 16 9.92 -12.30 3.53
CA ILE A 16 8.50 -12.63 3.72
C ILE A 16 7.56 -11.84 2.80
N LEU A 17 7.95 -10.64 2.37
CA LEU A 17 7.15 -9.80 1.48
C LEU A 17 7.19 -10.27 0.03
N SER A 18 8.16 -11.11 -0.33
CA SER A 18 8.36 -11.59 -1.70
C SER A 18 7.14 -12.34 -2.25
N GLY A 19 6.52 -13.20 -1.44
CA GLY A 19 5.34 -13.98 -1.84
C GLY A 19 4.14 -13.07 -2.11
N PRO A 20 3.68 -12.30 -1.11
CA PRO A 20 2.57 -11.37 -1.26
C PRO A 20 2.79 -10.36 -2.38
N LEU A 21 3.94 -9.68 -2.46
CA LEU A 21 4.18 -8.66 -3.49
C LEU A 21 4.23 -9.25 -4.91
N ARG A 22 4.85 -10.43 -5.09
CA ARG A 22 4.89 -11.13 -6.38
C ARG A 22 3.50 -11.51 -6.86
N ARG A 23 2.57 -11.80 -5.95
CA ARG A 23 1.17 -12.08 -6.29
C ARG A 23 0.49 -10.89 -6.97
N PHE A 24 0.87 -9.65 -6.67
CA PHE A 24 0.37 -8.43 -7.33
C PHE A 24 1.17 -8.03 -8.58
N GLY A 25 2.16 -8.84 -8.98
CA GLY A 25 3.03 -8.57 -10.12
C GLY A 25 4.25 -7.69 -9.81
N LEU A 26 4.48 -7.38 -8.53
CA LEU A 26 5.63 -6.59 -8.09
C LEU A 26 6.84 -7.51 -7.83
N ARG A 27 7.96 -7.19 -8.47
CA ARG A 27 9.23 -7.89 -8.40
C ARG A 27 10.31 -6.94 -7.91
N TRP A 28 11.24 -7.47 -7.16
CA TRP A 28 12.40 -6.77 -6.64
C TRP A 28 13.60 -7.73 -6.65
N SER A 29 14.80 -7.17 -6.66
CA SER A 29 16.05 -7.87 -6.42
C SER A 29 16.67 -7.35 -5.12
N ALA A 30 17.45 -8.18 -4.44
CA ALA A 30 18.11 -7.80 -3.21
C ALA A 30 19.58 -8.21 -3.24
N ASN A 31 20.44 -7.38 -2.65
CA ASN A 31 21.83 -7.70 -2.40
C ASN A 31 22.04 -7.68 -0.88
N ALA A 32 22.13 -8.87 -0.28
CA ALA A 32 22.27 -9.01 1.17
C ALA A 32 23.63 -8.49 1.68
N GLU A 33 24.71 -8.64 0.89
CA GLU A 33 26.05 -8.16 1.26
C GLU A 33 26.11 -6.63 1.31
N LYS A 34 25.42 -5.95 0.39
CA LYS A 34 25.33 -4.49 0.34
C LYS A 34 24.18 -3.91 1.16
N GLY A 35 23.28 -4.75 1.67
CA GLY A 35 22.05 -4.31 2.34
C GLY A 35 21.14 -3.47 1.44
N THR A 36 21.00 -3.85 0.16
CA THR A 36 20.20 -3.09 -0.81
C THR A 36 19.03 -3.88 -1.38
N ILE A 37 17.94 -3.16 -1.69
CA ILE A 37 16.76 -3.67 -2.39
C ILE A 37 16.53 -2.79 -3.62
N GLU A 38 16.43 -3.41 -4.79
CA GLU A 38 16.20 -2.73 -6.05
C GLU A 38 14.81 -3.06 -6.59
N LEU A 39 14.04 -2.02 -6.84
CA LEU A 39 12.72 -2.09 -7.44
C LEU A 39 12.79 -1.51 -8.87
N PRO A 40 12.70 -2.34 -9.92
CA PRO A 40 12.76 -1.85 -11.30
C PRO A 40 11.53 -1.02 -11.68
N ALA A 41 11.71 -0.09 -12.62
CA ALA A 41 10.65 0.75 -13.15
C ALA A 41 9.64 -0.01 -14.01
N ARG A 42 8.46 0.59 -14.22
CA ARG A 42 7.45 0.18 -15.23
C ARG A 42 7.04 -1.30 -15.20
N GLN A 43 6.90 -1.86 -14.00
CA GLN A 43 6.45 -3.24 -13.84
C GLN A 43 4.97 -3.40 -14.21
N ARG A 44 4.62 -4.56 -14.78
CA ARG A 44 3.24 -4.91 -15.10
C ARG A 44 2.56 -5.48 -13.85
N LEU A 45 1.75 -4.65 -13.18
CA LEU A 45 0.99 -5.05 -12.01
C LEU A 45 -0.24 -5.86 -12.45
N ARG A 46 -0.17 -7.18 -12.23
CA ARG A 46 -1.27 -8.12 -12.48
C ARG A 46 -1.34 -9.12 -11.35
N MET A 47 -2.51 -9.21 -10.73
CA MET A 47 -2.78 -10.20 -9.70
C MET A 47 -2.80 -11.60 -10.31
N ARG A 48 -2.17 -12.56 -9.64
CA ARG A 48 -2.22 -13.98 -10.01
C ARG A 48 -3.38 -14.64 -9.28
N TYR A 49 -4.25 -15.31 -10.05
CA TYR A 49 -5.28 -16.18 -9.49
C TYR A 49 -4.63 -17.39 -8.82
N ASP A 50 -5.25 -17.86 -7.74
CA ASP A 50 -4.83 -19.08 -7.04
C ASP A 50 -5.34 -20.32 -7.81
N PHE A 51 -5.09 -21.51 -7.28
CA PHE A 51 -5.46 -22.78 -7.92
C PHE A 51 -6.96 -22.82 -8.29
N GLY A 52 -7.28 -23.32 -9.49
CA GLY A 52 -8.65 -23.40 -9.98
C GLY A 52 -9.29 -22.05 -10.32
N ASP A 53 -8.49 -21.06 -10.73
CA ASP A 53 -8.92 -19.69 -11.03
C ASP A 53 -9.60 -18.97 -9.84
N ALA A 54 -9.31 -19.42 -8.62
CA ALA A 54 -9.82 -18.81 -7.41
C ALA A 54 -9.27 -17.39 -7.23
N ILE A 55 -10.13 -16.49 -6.75
CA ILE A 55 -9.72 -15.14 -6.36
C ILE A 55 -8.64 -15.28 -5.27
N PRO A 56 -7.45 -14.69 -5.47
CA PRO A 56 -6.39 -14.78 -4.49
C PRO A 56 -6.80 -14.12 -3.17
N SER A 57 -6.35 -14.69 -2.06
CA SER A 57 -6.56 -14.12 -0.73
C SER A 57 -5.25 -13.80 -0.01
N VAL A 58 -5.18 -12.63 0.61
CA VAL A 58 -4.10 -12.26 1.54
C VAL A 58 -4.70 -12.14 2.94
N ALA A 59 -4.07 -12.80 3.89
CA ALA A 59 -4.42 -12.68 5.29
C ALA A 59 -3.17 -12.41 6.12
N ASP A 60 -3.30 -11.57 7.13
CA ASP A 60 -2.27 -11.36 8.13
C ASP A 60 -2.21 -12.51 9.16
N GLY A 61 -1.16 -12.50 9.97
CA GLY A 61 -1.02 -13.38 11.12
C GLY A 61 0.27 -13.09 11.92
N PRO A 62 0.46 -13.80 13.06
CA PRO A 62 1.70 -13.76 13.81
C PRO A 62 2.94 -14.01 12.95
N TRP A 63 4.06 -13.35 13.28
CA TRP A 63 5.33 -13.58 12.62
C TRP A 63 5.69 -15.08 12.58
N PRO A 64 6.11 -15.64 11.42
CA PRO A 64 6.54 -14.97 10.19
C PRO A 64 5.46 -14.88 9.11
N MET A 65 4.16 -14.85 9.43
CA MET A 65 3.12 -14.60 8.42
C MET A 65 3.10 -13.13 7.98
N PHE A 66 2.23 -12.79 7.01
CA PHE A 66 2.14 -11.44 6.50
C PHE A 66 1.82 -10.45 7.63
N PRO A 67 2.60 -9.35 7.78
CA PRO A 67 2.40 -8.42 8.87
C PRO A 67 1.16 -7.56 8.62
N SER A 68 0.29 -7.50 9.63
CA SER A 68 -0.91 -6.67 9.61
C SER A 68 -0.59 -5.18 9.37
N ASP A 69 0.60 -4.70 9.76
CA ASP A 69 1.05 -3.32 9.52
C ASP A 69 1.14 -2.94 8.03
N LEU A 70 1.35 -3.91 7.14
CA LEU A 70 1.49 -3.68 5.70
C LEU A 70 0.20 -3.93 4.91
N MET A 71 -0.87 -4.33 5.60
CA MET A 71 -2.17 -4.61 4.99
C MET A 71 -2.71 -3.38 4.24
N SER A 72 -2.65 -2.19 4.85
CA SER A 72 -3.16 -0.96 4.26
C SER A 72 -2.43 -0.57 2.98
N VAL A 73 -1.10 -0.68 2.97
CA VAL A 73 -0.25 -0.42 1.81
C VAL A 73 -0.52 -1.42 0.68
N LEU A 74 -0.72 -2.69 1.02
CA LEU A 74 -0.98 -3.74 0.04
C LEU A 74 -2.36 -3.59 -0.61
N ILE A 75 -3.37 -3.15 0.14
CA ILE A 75 -4.69 -2.80 -0.40
C ILE A 75 -4.58 -1.66 -1.41
N VAL A 76 -3.79 -0.62 -1.13
CA VAL A 76 -3.54 0.47 -2.10
C VAL A 76 -2.86 -0.07 -3.35
N LEU A 77 -1.84 -0.93 -3.22
CA LEU A 77 -1.22 -1.59 -4.37
C LEU A 77 -2.24 -2.38 -5.19
N ALA A 78 -3.17 -3.07 -4.52
CA ALA A 78 -4.22 -3.84 -5.18
C ALA A 78 -5.18 -2.97 -6.00
N THR A 79 -5.48 -1.74 -5.55
CA THR A 79 -6.26 -0.79 -6.37
C THR A 79 -5.58 -0.45 -7.69
N GLN A 80 -4.25 -0.58 -7.78
CA GLN A 80 -3.45 -0.27 -8.97
C GLN A 80 -3.08 -1.50 -9.81
N SER A 81 -3.25 -2.71 -9.28
CA SER A 81 -2.91 -3.97 -9.97
C SER A 81 -4.12 -4.56 -10.68
N ARG A 82 -3.95 -5.14 -11.87
CA ARG A 82 -5.05 -5.75 -12.62
C ARG A 82 -5.48 -7.08 -12.02
N GLY A 83 -6.73 -7.16 -11.56
CA GLY A 83 -7.35 -8.38 -11.01
C GLY A 83 -8.18 -8.07 -9.76
N THR A 84 -8.63 -9.13 -9.10
CA THR A 84 -9.40 -9.06 -7.85
C THR A 84 -8.65 -9.82 -6.77
N CYS A 85 -8.65 -9.31 -5.53
CA CYS A 85 -8.06 -9.97 -4.37
C CYS A 85 -8.95 -9.79 -3.14
N LEU A 86 -9.07 -10.84 -2.34
CA LEU A 86 -9.66 -10.78 -1.00
C LEU A 86 -8.57 -10.46 0.01
N PHE A 87 -8.83 -9.52 0.90
CA PHE A 87 -8.02 -9.20 2.05
C PHE A 87 -8.76 -9.60 3.31
N HIS A 88 -8.03 -10.17 4.27
CA HIS A 88 -8.55 -10.58 5.57
C HIS A 88 -7.60 -10.11 6.66
N GLU A 89 -8.05 -9.17 7.47
CA GLU A 89 -7.37 -8.66 8.64
C GLU A 89 -7.91 -9.35 9.90
N LYS A 90 -7.14 -10.28 10.46
CA LYS A 90 -7.53 -11.10 11.61
C LYS A 90 -7.12 -10.46 12.94
N MET A 91 -6.05 -9.68 12.96
CA MET A 91 -5.44 -9.23 14.21
C MET A 91 -6.10 -7.96 14.76
N PHE A 92 -6.64 -7.08 13.90
CA PHE A 92 -7.20 -5.80 14.34
C PHE A 92 -8.54 -5.45 13.65
N GLU A 93 -9.63 -5.43 14.43
CA GLU A 93 -11.00 -5.18 13.94
C GLU A 93 -11.21 -3.82 13.25
N SER A 94 -10.45 -2.80 13.64
CA SER A 94 -10.66 -1.42 13.16
C SER A 94 -9.75 -1.01 12.00
N ARG A 95 -8.86 -1.90 11.54
CA ARG A 95 -7.82 -1.55 10.58
C ARG A 95 -8.32 -1.42 9.14
N MET A 96 -9.49 -1.97 8.82
CA MET A 96 -10.09 -1.86 7.49
C MET A 96 -10.85 -0.55 7.26
N TYR A 97 -11.20 0.23 8.28
CA TYR A 97 -12.03 1.43 8.11
C TYR A 97 -11.45 2.50 7.16
N PHE A 98 -10.13 2.53 6.97
CA PHE A 98 -9.51 3.47 6.02
C PHE A 98 -9.92 3.22 4.56
N VAL A 99 -10.47 2.03 4.22
CA VAL A 99 -10.89 1.72 2.84
C VAL A 99 -12.01 2.63 2.36
N ASP A 100 -12.81 3.20 3.26
CA ASP A 100 -13.87 4.16 2.91
C ASP A 100 -13.30 5.39 2.20
N HIS A 101 -12.12 5.86 2.62
CA HIS A 101 -11.42 6.96 1.94
C HIS A 101 -10.94 6.55 0.55
N LEU A 102 -10.49 5.30 0.37
CA LEU A 102 -10.12 4.80 -0.96
C LEU A 102 -11.35 4.68 -1.87
N ILE A 103 -12.49 4.25 -1.33
CA ILE A 103 -13.78 4.21 -2.05
C ILE A 103 -14.19 5.63 -2.47
N GLN A 104 -14.06 6.63 -1.59
CA GLN A 104 -14.29 8.04 -1.92
C GLN A 104 -13.35 8.54 -3.03
N MET A 105 -12.11 8.04 -3.08
CA MET A 105 -11.16 8.31 -4.17
C MET A 105 -11.50 7.55 -5.47
N GLY A 106 -12.50 6.67 -5.48
CA GLY A 106 -12.93 5.91 -6.66
C GLY A 106 -12.34 4.49 -6.77
N ALA A 107 -11.78 3.95 -5.69
CA ALA A 107 -11.35 2.56 -5.65
C ALA A 107 -12.57 1.61 -5.68
N LYS A 108 -12.46 0.51 -6.43
CA LYS A 108 -13.47 -0.56 -6.43
C LYS A 108 -13.18 -1.53 -5.28
N ILE A 109 -13.72 -1.21 -4.10
CA ILE A 109 -13.59 -2.01 -2.90
C ILE A 109 -14.99 -2.37 -2.40
N VAL A 110 -15.19 -3.65 -2.07
CA VAL A 110 -16.37 -4.15 -1.38
C VAL A 110 -15.92 -4.57 0.02
N LEU A 111 -16.32 -3.82 1.03
CA LEU A 111 -16.14 -4.23 2.43
C LEU A 111 -17.17 -5.32 2.74
N CYS A 112 -16.70 -6.53 3.04
CA CYS A 112 -17.56 -7.67 3.31
C CYS A 112 -18.03 -7.70 4.77
N ASP A 113 -17.16 -7.26 5.67
CA ASP A 113 -17.35 -7.13 7.11
C ASP A 113 -16.17 -6.31 7.69
N PRO A 114 -16.09 -6.05 9.01
CA PRO A 114 -15.01 -5.24 9.60
C PRO A 114 -13.59 -5.78 9.35
N HIS A 115 -13.44 -7.06 8.99
CA HIS A 115 -12.16 -7.73 8.82
C HIS A 115 -11.81 -8.03 7.37
N ARG A 116 -12.79 -8.07 6.46
CA ARG A 116 -12.60 -8.55 5.08
C ARG A 116 -13.02 -7.53 4.05
N ALA A 117 -12.15 -7.32 3.07
CA ALA A 117 -12.41 -6.45 1.92
C ALA A 117 -12.00 -7.12 0.61
N VAL A 118 -12.86 -7.04 -0.41
CA VAL A 118 -12.53 -7.46 -1.78
C VAL A 118 -12.16 -6.22 -2.58
N VAL A 119 -10.96 -6.22 -3.14
CA VAL A 119 -10.42 -5.11 -3.94
C VAL A 119 -10.29 -5.55 -5.38
N THR A 120 -10.82 -4.75 -6.31
CA THR A 120 -10.67 -4.98 -7.76
C THR A 120 -9.92 -3.83 -8.41
N GLY A 121 -8.80 -4.14 -9.04
CA GLY A 121 -7.99 -3.18 -9.79
C GLY A 121 -7.86 -3.53 -11.28
N PRO A 122 -7.35 -2.60 -12.10
CA PRO A 122 -6.95 -1.26 -11.70
C PRO A 122 -8.17 -0.34 -11.52
N SER A 123 -8.06 0.61 -10.59
CA SER A 123 -9.05 1.64 -10.31
C SER A 123 -8.40 3.02 -10.46
N PRO A 124 -8.91 3.89 -11.35
CA PRO A 124 -8.38 5.25 -11.50
C PRO A 124 -8.81 6.09 -10.29
N LEU A 125 -7.85 6.34 -9.39
CA LEU A 125 -8.10 7.16 -8.21
C LEU A 125 -8.21 8.64 -8.58
N ARG A 126 -9.02 9.38 -7.83
CA ARG A 126 -9.25 10.82 -7.97
C ARG A 126 -8.89 11.52 -6.68
N GLY A 127 -8.29 12.70 -6.82
CA GLY A 127 -7.94 13.54 -5.69
C GLY A 127 -9.18 14.06 -4.98
N THR A 128 -9.15 14.05 -3.66
CA THR A 128 -10.21 14.54 -2.78
C THR A 128 -9.61 15.01 -1.44
N THR A 129 -10.44 15.49 -0.53
CA THR A 129 -10.02 15.76 0.85
C THR A 129 -10.32 14.55 1.71
N VAL A 130 -9.31 14.00 2.37
CA VAL A 130 -9.41 12.86 3.30
C VAL A 130 -8.76 13.21 4.62
N THR A 131 -9.14 12.53 5.70
CA THR A 131 -8.53 12.71 7.03
C THR A 131 -7.77 11.45 7.38
N SER A 132 -6.51 11.58 7.81
CA SER A 132 -5.73 10.44 8.30
C SER A 132 -6.29 9.95 9.64
N PRO A 133 -6.77 8.69 9.74
CA PRO A 133 -7.31 8.18 11.01
C PRO A 133 -6.21 7.70 11.96
N ASP A 134 -5.09 7.19 11.41
CA ASP A 134 -3.94 6.70 12.17
C ASP A 134 -2.65 6.76 11.33
N ILE A 135 -1.54 6.28 11.89
CA ILE A 135 -0.20 6.24 11.26
C ILE A 135 -0.20 5.42 9.95
N ARG A 136 -0.72 4.18 9.98
CA ARG A 136 -0.66 3.21 8.88
C ARG A 136 -1.63 3.54 7.76
N ALA A 137 -2.85 3.90 8.13
CA ALA A 137 -3.85 4.38 7.18
C ALA A 137 -3.39 5.67 6.51
N GLY A 138 -2.77 6.59 7.27
CA GLY A 138 -2.24 7.83 6.72
C GLY A 138 -1.16 7.62 5.66
N MET A 139 -0.23 6.70 5.89
CA MET A 139 0.77 6.33 4.87
C MET A 139 0.10 5.72 3.63
N ALA A 140 -0.90 4.85 3.81
CA ALA A 140 -1.66 4.29 2.69
C ALA A 140 -2.38 5.39 1.88
N LEU A 141 -2.97 6.40 2.54
CA LEU A 141 -3.62 7.53 1.88
C LEU A 141 -2.63 8.41 1.11
N ILE A 142 -1.41 8.63 1.63
CA ILE A 142 -0.35 9.30 0.88
C ILE A 142 -0.04 8.53 -0.41
N LEU A 143 0.17 7.22 -0.32
CA LEU A 143 0.46 6.40 -1.51
C LEU A 143 -0.69 6.41 -2.52
N ALA A 144 -1.93 6.35 -2.05
CA ALA A 144 -3.12 6.46 -2.89
C ALA A 144 -3.21 7.85 -3.56
N ALA A 145 -2.90 8.92 -2.83
CA ALA A 145 -2.88 10.29 -3.34
C ALA A 145 -1.84 10.48 -4.45
N LEU A 146 -0.65 9.88 -4.31
CA LEU A 146 0.39 9.91 -5.34
C LEU A 146 -0.01 9.17 -6.63
N CYS A 147 -0.95 8.22 -6.53
CA CYS A 147 -1.51 7.52 -7.69
C CYS A 147 -2.76 8.20 -8.28
N ALA A 148 -3.35 9.15 -7.54
CA ALA A 148 -4.62 9.77 -7.90
C ALA A 148 -4.46 10.88 -8.94
N LYS A 149 -5.48 11.05 -9.79
CA LYS A 149 -5.58 12.20 -10.69
C LYS A 149 -6.15 13.40 -9.96
N GLY A 150 -5.47 14.54 -10.06
CA GLY A 150 -5.87 15.78 -9.41
C GLY A 150 -5.15 16.00 -8.08
N ARG A 151 -5.69 16.90 -7.25
CA ARG A 151 -5.10 17.27 -5.96
C ARG A 151 -5.81 16.52 -4.83
N THR A 152 -5.05 15.89 -3.96
CA THR A 152 -5.55 15.30 -2.71
C THR A 152 -5.07 16.13 -1.53
N THR A 153 -5.97 16.45 -0.60
CA THR A 153 -5.62 17.11 0.66
C THR A 153 -5.80 16.11 1.80
N ILE A 154 -4.73 15.80 2.53
CA ILE A 154 -4.76 14.88 3.67
C ILE A 154 -4.73 15.70 4.97
N LEU A 155 -5.84 15.66 5.71
CA LEU A 155 -5.99 16.31 7.01
C LEU A 155 -5.42 15.40 8.13
N ASN A 156 -5.18 16.00 9.30
CA ASN A 156 -4.64 15.31 10.48
C ASN A 156 -3.26 14.66 10.24
N ALA A 157 -2.39 15.32 9.47
CA ALA A 157 -1.05 14.82 9.14
C ALA A 157 -0.17 14.57 10.37
N GLY A 158 -0.46 15.21 11.51
CA GLY A 158 0.23 14.94 12.78
C GLY A 158 0.13 13.49 13.25
N SER A 159 -0.92 12.75 12.84
CA SER A 159 -1.01 11.31 13.12
C SER A 159 0.01 10.49 12.34
N ILE A 160 0.38 10.92 11.14
CA ILE A 160 1.40 10.25 10.30
C ILE A 160 2.80 10.51 10.87
N ASP A 161 3.04 11.74 11.34
CA ASP A 161 4.34 12.16 11.88
C ASP A 161 4.81 11.33 13.08
N ARG A 162 3.86 10.72 13.81
CA ARG A 162 4.15 9.82 14.94
C ARG A 162 4.88 8.54 14.53
N GLY A 163 4.75 8.11 13.28
CA GLY A 163 5.42 6.91 12.76
C GLY A 163 6.40 7.16 11.63
N TYR A 164 6.28 8.28 10.91
CA TYR A 164 7.14 8.63 9.78
C TYR A 164 7.63 10.06 9.91
N ARG A 165 8.94 10.24 10.03
CA ARG A 165 9.54 11.58 10.17
C ARG A 165 9.66 12.24 8.81
N ALA A 166 9.05 13.42 8.64
CA ALA A 166 9.21 14.27 7.46
C ALA A 166 8.99 13.53 6.12
N VAL A 167 7.95 12.71 6.06
CA VAL A 167 7.63 11.85 4.90
C VAL A 167 7.49 12.64 3.60
N GLU A 168 7.03 13.89 3.67
CA GLU A 168 6.92 14.78 2.52
C GLU A 168 8.29 15.15 1.93
N LYS A 169 9.33 15.24 2.76
CA LYS A 169 10.69 15.56 2.30
C LYS A 169 11.33 14.36 1.62
N GLU A 170 11.20 13.18 2.23
CA GLU A 170 11.74 11.94 1.66
C GLU A 170 11.07 11.60 0.33
N LEU A 171 9.74 11.62 0.28
CA LEU A 171 9.01 11.38 -0.97
C LEU A 171 9.24 12.49 -1.99
N GLY A 172 9.35 13.75 -1.55
CA GLY A 172 9.71 14.87 -2.41
C GLY A 172 11.08 14.71 -3.05
N ALA A 173 12.07 14.23 -2.31
CA ALA A 173 13.40 13.91 -2.84
C ALA A 173 13.37 12.77 -3.89
N LEU A 174 12.37 11.89 -3.82
CA LEU A 174 12.10 10.86 -4.84
C LEU A 174 11.28 11.39 -6.03
N GLY A 175 10.96 12.68 -6.08
CA GLY A 175 10.24 13.33 -7.17
C GLY A 175 8.71 13.35 -7.02
N ALA A 176 8.16 13.04 -5.85
CA ALA A 176 6.74 13.20 -5.58
C ALA A 176 6.36 14.69 -5.45
N ASP A 177 5.26 15.13 -6.07
CA ASP A 177 4.68 16.45 -5.81
C ASP A 177 3.82 16.39 -4.54
N ILE A 178 4.49 16.50 -3.40
CA ILE A 178 3.91 16.50 -2.06
C ILE A 178 4.45 17.69 -1.27
N ARG A 179 3.58 18.38 -0.53
CA ARG A 179 3.96 19.54 0.27
C ARG A 179 3.22 19.53 1.60
N ARG A 180 3.94 19.85 2.67
CA ARG A 180 3.32 20.18 3.95
C ARG A 180 2.77 21.60 3.87
N VAL A 181 1.51 21.77 4.24
CA VAL A 181 0.89 23.10 4.38
C VAL A 181 0.47 23.27 5.83
N SER A 182 0.83 24.41 6.44
CA SER A 182 0.21 24.85 7.69
C SER A 182 -1.17 25.40 7.38
N LYS A 183 -2.14 25.07 8.24
CA LYS A 183 -3.38 25.86 8.32
C LYS A 183 -3.10 27.16 9.07
#